data_AF-A0A060CE12-F1
#
_entry.id   AF-A0A060CE12-F1
#
_cell.length_a   1.000
_cell.length_b   1.000
_cell.length_c   1.000
_cell.angle_alpha   90.00
_cell.angle_beta   90.00
_cell.angle_gamma   90.00
#
_symmetry.space_group_name_H-M   'P 1'
#
loop_
_entity.id
_entity.type
_entity.pdbx_description
1 polymer ?
#
loop_
_entity_poly.entity_id
_entity_poly.type
_entity_poly.pdbx_seq_one_letter_code
_entity_poly.pdbx_strand_id
1 'polypeptide(L)'
;MEGGAETWRDRELYCLKASVGAPPDILGPLGQNWGLPPMDPHIILARGYEPFIELLRANMQNCGALRIDHVMSVLRLWWIPYGETADHGAYVQYPVDDLLSILALESQRHRCMVIGEDL
;
A
#
# COMPACT_ATOMS: atom_id res chain seq x y z
N MET A 1 -8.88 3.63 -10.46
CA MET A 1 -8.61 4.82 -11.31
C MET A 1 -7.11 5.03 -11.36
N GLU A 2 -6.50 4.85 -12.53
CA GLU A 2 -5.05 4.89 -12.76
C GLU A 2 -4.55 6.28 -13.19
N GLY A 3 -5.46 7.22 -13.43
CA GLY A 3 -5.18 8.59 -13.88
C GLY A 3 -5.25 9.65 -12.78
N GLY A 4 -4.86 9.30 -11.55
CA GLY A 4 -4.82 10.25 -10.44
C GLY A 4 -3.64 11.23 -10.54
N ALA A 5 -3.68 12.31 -9.75
CA ALA A 5 -2.61 13.30 -9.73
C ALA A 5 -1.26 12.69 -9.30
N GLU A 6 -1.29 11.72 -8.38
CA GLU A 6 -0.09 11.04 -7.87
C GLU A 6 0.57 10.14 -8.92
N THR A 7 -0.23 9.33 -9.63
CA THR A 7 0.26 8.51 -10.74
C THR A 7 0.67 9.36 -11.95
N TRP A 8 0.08 10.55 -12.15
CA TRP A 8 0.54 11.48 -13.18
C TRP A 8 1.90 12.10 -12.82
N ARG A 9 2.08 12.50 -11.57
CA ARG A 9 3.30 13.14 -11.07
C ARG A 9 4.48 12.17 -10.97
N ASP A 10 4.23 10.92 -10.58
CA ASP A 10 5.28 9.95 -10.28
C ASP A 10 4.96 8.57 -10.86
N ARG A 11 4.86 8.51 -12.20
CA ARG A 11 4.50 7.28 -12.92
C ARG A 11 5.43 6.10 -12.63
N GLU A 12 6.71 6.37 -12.37
CA GLU A 12 7.70 5.34 -12.12
C GLU A 12 7.43 4.59 -10.82
N LEU A 13 6.90 5.27 -9.79
CA LEU A 13 6.62 4.63 -8.51
C LEU A 13 5.53 3.54 -8.60
N TYR A 14 4.65 3.58 -9.59
CA TYR A 14 3.46 2.72 -9.67
C TYR A 14 3.51 1.69 -10.81
N CYS A 15 3.12 0.45 -10.50
CA CYS A 15 2.98 -0.60 -11.51
C CYS A 15 1.60 -0.52 -12.20
N LEU A 16 1.47 0.34 -13.21
CA LEU A 16 0.20 0.58 -13.93
C LEU A 16 -0.36 -0.66 -14.67
N LYS A 17 0.46 -1.69 -14.88
CA LYS A 17 0.03 -2.97 -15.47
C LYS A 17 -0.47 -3.98 -14.43
N ALA A 18 -0.62 -3.55 -13.19
CA ALA A 18 -1.17 -4.35 -12.10
C ALA A 18 -2.23 -3.54 -11.36
N SER A 19 -3.11 -4.24 -10.66
CA SER A 19 -4.07 -3.66 -9.75
C SER A 19 -4.05 -4.36 -8.40
N VAL A 20 -4.21 -3.60 -7.31
CA VAL A 20 -4.38 -4.13 -5.97
C VAL A 20 -5.79 -4.71 -5.84
N GLY A 21 -5.89 -5.83 -5.12
CA GLY A 21 -7.15 -6.45 -4.79
C GLY A 21 -7.06 -7.37 -3.59
N ALA A 22 -7.94 -8.37 -3.56
CA ALA A 22 -7.93 -9.46 -2.59
C ALA A 22 -8.22 -10.79 -3.31
N PRO A 23 -7.60 -11.90 -2.88
CA PRO A 23 -7.88 -13.22 -3.44
C PRO A 23 -9.34 -13.64 -3.15
N PRO A 24 -9.87 -14.62 -3.90
CA PRO A 24 -11.14 -15.26 -3.55
C PRO A 24 -11.16 -15.81 -2.13
N ASP A 25 -12.25 -15.56 -1.41
CA ASP A 25 -12.48 -16.07 -0.05
C ASP A 25 -13.92 -16.61 0.12
N ILE A 26 -14.27 -17.10 1.32
CA ILE A 26 -15.57 -17.74 1.58
C ILE A 26 -16.75 -16.75 1.46
N LEU A 27 -16.56 -15.50 1.87
CA LEU A 27 -17.60 -14.46 1.85
C LEU A 27 -17.63 -13.72 0.51
N GLY A 28 -16.49 -13.64 -0.17
CA GLY A 28 -16.25 -13.07 -1.49
C GLY A 28 -15.63 -14.10 -2.43
N PRO A 29 -16.40 -15.08 -2.95
CA PRO A 29 -15.87 -16.20 -3.74
C PRO A 29 -15.28 -15.82 -5.09
N LEU A 30 -15.46 -14.58 -5.54
CA LEU A 30 -14.84 -14.05 -6.76
C LEU A 30 -13.56 -13.25 -6.50
N GLY A 31 -13.21 -13.03 -5.22
CA GLY A 31 -12.18 -12.08 -4.83
C GLY A 31 -12.60 -10.63 -5.14
N GLN A 32 -11.65 -9.72 -5.05
CA GLN A 32 -11.89 -8.30 -5.30
C GLN A 32 -10.75 -7.70 -6.12
N ASN A 33 -11.12 -6.83 -7.07
CA ASN A 33 -10.17 -5.97 -7.78
C ASN A 33 -10.54 -4.52 -7.45
N TRP A 34 -9.65 -3.78 -6.79
CA TRP A 34 -9.93 -2.42 -6.33
C TRP A 34 -9.54 -1.35 -7.35
N GLY A 35 -8.92 -1.71 -8.46
CA GLY A 35 -8.58 -0.76 -9.53
C GLY A 35 -7.51 0.26 -9.14
N LEU A 36 -6.69 -0.04 -8.13
CA LEU A 36 -5.60 0.80 -7.63
C LEU A 36 -4.27 0.27 -8.15
N PRO A 37 -3.40 1.08 -8.79
CA PRO A 37 -2.07 0.63 -9.14
C PRO A 37 -1.18 0.56 -7.89
N PRO A 38 -0.50 -0.56 -7.62
CA PRO A 38 0.38 -0.68 -6.45
C PRO A 38 1.68 0.11 -6.65
N MET A 39 2.29 0.56 -5.55
CA MET A 39 3.67 1.06 -5.56
C MET A 39 4.65 -0.09 -5.74
N ASP A 40 5.68 0.07 -6.56
CA ASP A 40 6.72 -0.95 -6.75
C ASP A 40 7.62 -1.04 -5.50
N PRO A 41 7.68 -2.19 -4.80
CA PRO A 41 8.50 -2.35 -3.59
C PRO A 41 9.99 -2.12 -3.85
N HIS A 42 10.49 -2.41 -5.07
CA HIS A 42 11.89 -2.18 -5.41
C HIS A 42 12.20 -0.69 -5.55
N ILE A 43 11.24 0.10 -6.03
CA ILE A 43 11.41 1.54 -6.17
C ILE A 43 11.29 2.23 -4.82
N ILE A 44 10.39 1.76 -3.94
CA ILE A 44 10.34 2.20 -2.54
C ILE A 44 11.71 2.01 -1.89
N LEU A 45 12.30 0.81 -2.02
CA LEU A 45 13.64 0.51 -1.50
C LEU A 45 14.73 1.39 -2.14
N ALA A 46 14.75 1.49 -3.47
CA ALA A 46 15.75 2.26 -4.21
C ALA A 46 15.72 3.76 -3.90
N ARG A 47 14.56 4.29 -3.50
CA ARG A 47 14.38 5.68 -3.06
C ARG A 47 14.60 5.87 -1.57
N GLY A 48 15.12 4.86 -0.86
CA GLY A 48 15.37 4.95 0.58
C GLY A 48 14.10 5.16 1.41
N TYR A 49 12.98 4.59 0.96
CA TYR A 49 11.66 4.69 1.60
C TYR A 49 10.99 6.07 1.57
N GLU A 50 11.56 7.05 0.87
CA GLU A 50 11.05 8.42 0.80
C GLU A 50 9.54 8.50 0.48
N PRO A 51 8.98 7.77 -0.52
CA PRO A 51 7.55 7.86 -0.81
C PRO A 51 6.66 7.43 0.37
N PHE A 52 7.08 6.41 1.12
CA PHE A 52 6.35 5.93 2.29
C PHE A 52 6.46 6.92 3.46
N ILE A 53 7.65 7.47 3.69
CA ILE A 53 7.90 8.48 4.72
C ILE A 53 7.03 9.73 4.49
N GLU A 54 7.02 10.26 3.26
CA GLU A 54 6.25 11.46 2.92
C GLU A 54 4.74 11.21 3.03
N LEU A 55 4.26 10.01 2.64
CA LEU A 55 2.87 9.62 2.83
C LEU A 55 2.48 9.62 4.32
N LEU A 56 3.32 9.07 5.19
CA LEU A 56 3.05 9.06 6.64
C LEU A 56 3.04 10.47 7.22
N ARG A 57 4.04 11.30 6.88
CA ARG A 57 4.11 12.70 7.36
C ARG A 57 2.88 13.50 6.99
N ALA A 58 2.44 13.38 5.74
CA ALA A 58 1.25 14.07 5.26
C ALA A 58 -0.03 13.64 6.01
N ASN A 59 -0.15 12.35 6.34
CA ASN A 59 -1.35 11.80 7.00
C ASN A 59 -1.31 11.85 8.54
N MET A 60 -0.13 12.00 9.13
CA MET A 60 0.04 12.16 10.58
C MET A 60 0.03 13.64 11.01
N GLN A 61 0.03 14.58 10.06
CA GLN A 61 0.00 15.99 10.39
C GLN A 61 -1.33 16.37 11.05
N ASN A 62 -1.26 17.01 12.22
CA ASN A 62 -2.40 17.56 12.96
C ASN A 62 -3.44 16.52 13.44
N CYS A 63 -3.07 15.24 13.56
CA CYS A 63 -3.91 14.19 14.14
C CYS A 63 -3.18 13.44 15.26
N GLY A 64 -3.93 12.87 16.22
CA GLY A 64 -3.38 12.06 17.31
C GLY A 64 -3.43 10.55 17.04
N ALA A 65 -4.13 10.13 15.99
CA ALA A 65 -4.24 8.74 15.56
C ALA A 65 -4.39 8.64 14.04
N LEU A 66 -3.72 7.66 13.44
CA LEU A 66 -3.81 7.30 12.03
C LEU A 66 -4.31 5.85 11.89
N ARG A 67 -5.37 5.66 11.13
CA ARG A 67 -5.81 4.32 10.70
C ARG A 67 -5.11 3.94 9.40
N ILE A 68 -4.45 2.79 9.38
CA ILE A 68 -3.93 2.17 8.16
C ILE A 68 -4.95 1.14 7.70
N ASP A 69 -5.58 1.43 6.56
CA ASP A 69 -6.46 0.50 5.89
C ASP A 69 -5.64 -0.66 5.30
N HIS A 70 -6.13 -1.89 5.45
CA HIS A 70 -5.47 -3.10 4.98
C HIS A 70 -3.99 -3.15 5.42
N VAL A 71 -3.74 -3.23 6.74
CA VAL A 71 -2.39 -3.11 7.31
C VAL A 71 -1.42 -4.18 6.80
N MET A 72 -1.96 -5.31 6.31
CA MET A 72 -1.20 -6.36 5.63
C MET A 72 -0.40 -5.83 4.44
N SER A 73 -0.77 -4.68 3.87
CA SER A 73 -0.03 -4.00 2.80
C SER A 73 1.44 -3.70 3.14
N VAL A 74 1.79 -3.53 4.43
CA VAL A 74 3.18 -3.38 4.85
C VAL A 74 4.00 -4.66 4.69
N LEU A 75 3.34 -5.82 4.62
CA LEU A 75 3.96 -7.12 4.38
C LEU A 75 3.81 -7.58 2.94
N ARG A 76 2.60 -7.51 2.39
CA ARG A 76 2.28 -8.00 1.06
C ARG A 76 0.99 -7.39 0.53
N LEU A 77 0.89 -7.25 -0.79
CA LEU A 77 -0.35 -6.92 -1.48
C LEU A 77 -0.70 -7.99 -2.51
N TRP A 78 -2.00 -8.25 -2.69
CA TRP A 78 -2.49 -9.08 -3.78
C TRP A 78 -2.52 -8.26 -5.06
N TRP A 79 -1.64 -8.59 -6.00
CA TRP A 79 -1.54 -7.92 -7.28
C TRP A 79 -2.23 -8.76 -8.35
N ILE A 80 -3.09 -8.12 -9.13
CA ILE A 80 -3.84 -8.72 -10.23
C ILE A 80 -3.30 -8.11 -11.53
N PRO A 81 -2.91 -8.90 -12.54
CA PRO A 81 -2.53 -8.36 -13.85
C PRO A 81 -3.65 -7.50 -14.43
N TYR A 82 -3.29 -6.39 -15.09
CA TYR A 82 -4.28 -5.47 -15.62
C TYR A 82 -5.20 -6.15 -16.65
N GLY A 83 -6.52 -5.99 -16.47
CA GLY A 83 -7.55 -6.59 -17.30
C GLY A 83 -8.02 -7.97 -16.86
N GLU A 84 -7.36 -8.58 -15.86
CA GLU A 84 -7.72 -9.91 -15.34
C GLU A 84 -8.64 -9.83 -14.11
N THR A 85 -9.26 -10.97 -13.77
CA THR A 85 -10.07 -11.16 -12.58
C THR A 85 -9.20 -11.51 -11.35
N ALA A 86 -9.76 -11.33 -10.14
CA ALA A 86 -8.99 -11.38 -8.89
C ALA A 86 -8.37 -12.75 -8.57
N ASP A 87 -8.90 -13.83 -9.14
CA ASP A 87 -8.38 -15.19 -9.06
C ASP A 87 -7.04 -15.39 -9.80
N HIS A 88 -6.66 -14.47 -10.68
CA HIS A 88 -5.38 -14.49 -11.41
C HIS A 88 -4.26 -13.73 -10.69
N GLY A 89 -4.54 -13.18 -9.50
CA GLY A 89 -3.56 -12.43 -8.75
C GLY A 89 -2.53 -13.28 -8.02
N ALA A 90 -1.56 -12.61 -7.42
CA ALA A 90 -0.57 -13.21 -6.55
C ALA A 90 -0.13 -12.22 -5.46
N TYR A 91 0.38 -12.74 -4.34
CA TYR A 91 0.98 -11.89 -3.32
C TYR A 91 2.36 -11.40 -3.75
N VAL A 92 2.54 -10.09 -3.76
CA VAL A 92 3.84 -9.42 -3.89
C VAL A 92 4.27 -8.93 -2.51
N GLN A 93 5.51 -9.26 -2.12
CA GLN A 93 6.07 -8.94 -0.80
C GLN A 93 6.58 -7.49 -0.74
N TYR A 94 6.46 -6.89 0.43
CA TYR A 94 7.01 -5.60 0.81
C TYR A 94 7.99 -5.80 1.98
N PRO A 95 8.99 -4.91 2.15
CA PRO A 95 10.01 -5.03 3.20
C PRO A 95 9.44 -4.67 4.58
N VAL A 96 8.69 -5.61 5.17
CA VAL A 96 7.85 -5.39 6.36
C VAL A 96 8.62 -4.83 7.56
N ASP A 97 9.81 -5.35 7.85
CA ASP A 97 10.58 -4.95 9.03
C ASP A 97 10.98 -3.47 8.94
N ASP A 98 11.41 -3.03 7.76
CA ASP A 98 11.81 -1.65 7.50
C ASP A 98 10.58 -0.73 7.51
N LEU A 99 9.49 -1.14 6.86
CA LEU A 99 8.25 -0.34 6.81
C LEU A 99 7.62 -0.18 8.20
N LEU A 100 7.60 -1.23 9.04
CA LEU A 100 7.14 -1.14 10.42
C LEU A 100 8.05 -0.26 11.27
N SER A 101 9.37 -0.35 11.07
CA SER A 101 10.34 0.49 11.79
C SER A 101 10.17 1.97 11.47
N ILE A 102 9.96 2.31 10.19
CA ILE A 102 9.70 3.67 9.73
C ILE A 102 8.34 4.16 10.24
N LEU A 103 7.30 3.31 10.19
CA LEU A 103 5.98 3.64 10.71
C LEU A 103 6.03 3.97 12.21
N ALA A 104 6.72 3.16 13.00
CA ALA A 104 6.93 3.41 14.42
C ALA A 104 7.71 4.71 14.66
N LEU A 105 8.76 4.97 13.86
CA LEU A 105 9.55 6.20 13.94
C LEU A 105 8.70 7.45 13.67
N GLU A 106 7.97 7.48 12.57
CA GLU A 106 7.14 8.63 12.20
C GLU A 106 5.94 8.79 13.17
N SER A 107 5.37 7.69 13.68
CA SER A 107 4.37 7.69 14.76
C SER A 107 4.89 8.42 16.01
N GLN A 108 6.09 8.08 16.48
CA GLN A 108 6.70 8.72 17.64
C GLN A 108 7.01 10.20 17.40
N ARG A 109 7.54 10.55 16.22
CA ARG A 109 7.85 11.94 15.86
C ARG A 109 6.61 12.85 15.84
N HIS A 110 5.49 12.32 15.38
CA HIS A 110 4.22 13.07 15.28
C HIS A 110 3.36 12.93 16.53
N ARG A 111 3.74 12.08 17.50
CA ARG A 111 2.89 11.69 18.64
C ARG A 111 1.50 11.22 18.18
N CYS A 112 1.50 10.46 17.10
CA CYS A 112 0.29 9.97 16.44
C CYS A 112 0.26 8.44 16.56
N MET A 113 -0.73 7.90 17.28
CA MET A 113 -0.87 6.45 17.42
C MET A 113 -1.30 5.81 16.09
N VAL A 114 -0.95 4.55 15.86
CA VAL A 114 -1.30 3.83 14.64
C VAL A 114 -2.27 2.70 14.97
N ILE A 115 -3.33 2.60 14.17
CA ILE A 115 -4.31 1.52 14.23
C ILE A 115 -4.33 0.84 12.86
N GLY A 116 -3.86 -0.39 12.79
CA GLY A 116 -3.93 -1.21 11.57
C GLY A 116 -5.26 -1.94 11.52
N GLU A 117 -5.95 -1.86 10.38
CA GLU A 117 -7.06 -2.76 10.11
C GLU A 117 -6.53 -4.08 9.54
N ASP A 118 -6.84 -5.19 10.22
CA ASP A 118 -6.24 -6.52 10.04
C ASP A 118 -7.24 -7.61 9.63
N LEU A 119 -8.36 -7.22 9.00
CA LEU A 119 -9.44 -8.12 8.58
C LEU A 119 -9.29 -8.63 7.14
#